data_AF-K8E9F3-F1
#
_entry.id   AF-K8E9F3-F1
#
_cell.length_a   1.000
_cell.length_b   1.000
_cell.length_c   1.000
_cell.angle_alpha   90.00
_cell.angle_beta   90.00
_cell.angle_gamma   90.00
#
_symmetry.space_group_name_H-M   'P 1'
#
loop_
_entity.id
_entity.type
_entity.pdbx_description
1 polymer ?
#
loop_
_entity_poly.entity_id
_entity_poly.type
_entity_poly.pdbx_seq_one_letter_code
_entity_poly.pdbx_strand_id
1 'polypeptide(L)'
;MGKMMQTSSYDQSQIFWALCYGVAYLLFSATTVISNKHLIMNTNFHSAIFVSSLGSWFGWFVSLGMVWSKRTTLVHNLSLKEWTTSVLPIGLATAFSLAAANMAYFYLSLAFIQVLKAFAPVITFGVLIAFGLDRHNAKILGALCVIVCGSLIACYGEMHFTVMGLLCMFIAEVSEALRSVGIQLLLVNRKMGLIEGMYYFCPATLLFLTIFTAIFEGETLFNREHMQVVHDYWYLFCISAGLGFLVTLSGLGVVQNAGATLFKAMSQIKNACVILFAVVVYGETLTWMEIGGYGIAVVGFGLFNVAKNRDMEEVRNERGMREATLGKEGEGTMTTPLLGDPSSQGGGGMKKKSSGSFLGKLGSFSGSFSGGSNGGGGESK
;
A
#
# COMPACT_ATOMS: atom_id res chain seq x y z
N MET A 1 -44.90 7.33 0.29
CA MET A 1 -44.65 7.03 1.72
C MET A 1 -43.71 5.83 1.81
N GLY A 2 -42.43 6.04 2.17
CA GLY A 2 -41.58 5.00 2.77
C GLY A 2 -40.89 3.94 1.89
N LYS A 3 -40.05 4.32 0.90
CA LYS A 3 -38.87 3.49 0.56
C LYS A 3 -37.69 4.07 1.33
N MET A 4 -37.58 3.67 2.60
CA MET A 4 -36.42 3.97 3.43
C MET A 4 -35.16 3.43 2.76
N MET A 5 -34.17 4.32 2.69
CA MET A 5 -32.73 4.05 2.64
C MET A 5 -32.38 2.56 2.80
N GLN A 6 -31.94 1.94 1.70
CA GLN A 6 -30.93 0.89 1.82
C GLN A 6 -29.65 1.56 2.31
N THR A 7 -29.53 1.69 3.63
CA THR A 7 -28.21 1.69 4.26
C THR A 7 -27.55 0.39 3.80
N SER A 8 -26.52 0.49 2.97
CA SER A 8 -25.59 -0.61 2.75
C SER A 8 -24.99 -0.95 4.11
N SER A 9 -25.70 -1.81 4.86
CA SER A 9 -25.09 -2.62 5.89
C SER A 9 -23.99 -3.37 5.17
N TYR A 10 -22.75 -3.17 5.59
CA TYR A 10 -21.76 -4.20 5.39
C TYR A 10 -22.40 -5.51 5.84
N ASP A 11 -22.41 -6.51 4.96
CA ASP A 11 -22.93 -7.83 5.29
C ASP A 11 -22.21 -8.30 6.56
N GLN A 12 -22.93 -8.71 7.61
CA GLN A 12 -22.34 -9.06 8.92
C GLN A 12 -21.21 -10.10 8.76
N SER A 13 -21.35 -10.96 7.74
CA SER A 13 -20.33 -11.91 7.29
C SER A 13 -19.02 -11.23 6.84
N GLN A 14 -19.09 -10.15 6.05
CA GLN A 14 -17.90 -9.42 5.58
C GLN A 14 -17.15 -8.74 6.72
N ILE A 15 -17.87 -8.15 7.69
CA ILE A 15 -17.24 -7.55 8.89
C ILE A 15 -16.53 -8.64 9.69
N PHE A 16 -17.18 -9.78 9.91
CA PHE A 16 -16.60 -10.90 10.63
C PHE A 16 -15.29 -11.37 9.97
N TRP A 17 -15.31 -11.62 8.66
CA TRP A 17 -14.10 -12.02 7.93
C TRP A 17 -13.02 -10.95 7.95
N ALA A 18 -13.37 -9.67 7.81
CA ALA A 18 -12.42 -8.58 7.93
C ALA A 18 -11.72 -8.53 9.30
N LEU A 19 -12.47 -8.77 10.39
CA LEU A 19 -11.92 -8.83 11.75
C LEU A 19 -11.02 -10.06 11.93
N CYS A 20 -11.44 -11.23 11.45
CA CYS A 20 -10.60 -12.44 11.49
C CYS A 20 -9.27 -12.24 10.75
N TYR A 21 -9.32 -11.71 9.52
CA TYR A 21 -8.11 -11.37 8.77
C TYR A 21 -7.28 -10.27 9.45
N GLY A 22 -7.93 -9.30 10.09
CA GLY A 22 -7.27 -8.23 10.85
C GLY A 22 -6.47 -8.78 12.02
N VAL A 23 -7.07 -9.62 12.87
CA VAL A 23 -6.39 -10.28 14.00
C VAL A 23 -5.26 -11.17 13.51
N ALA A 24 -5.50 -11.97 12.48
CA ALA A 24 -4.46 -12.80 11.86
C ALA A 24 -3.28 -11.95 11.34
N TYR A 25 -3.57 -10.84 10.67
CA TYR A 25 -2.55 -9.91 10.17
C TYR A 25 -1.72 -9.32 11.32
N LEU A 26 -2.36 -8.87 12.41
CA LEU A 26 -1.65 -8.33 13.58
C LEU A 26 -0.66 -9.36 14.15
N LEU A 27 -1.14 -10.59 14.36
CA LEU A 27 -0.33 -11.67 14.92
C LEU A 27 0.83 -12.03 13.99
N PHE A 28 0.55 -12.43 12.75
CA PHE A 28 1.59 -12.88 11.81
C PHE A 28 2.56 -11.77 11.45
N SER A 29 2.10 -10.51 11.36
CA SER A 29 2.97 -9.39 11.02
C SER A 29 3.90 -9.03 12.17
N ALA A 30 3.39 -9.00 13.42
CA ALA A 30 4.23 -8.78 14.59
C ALA A 30 5.26 -9.91 14.75
N THR A 31 4.82 -11.18 14.64
CA THR A 31 5.73 -12.33 14.71
C THR A 31 6.78 -12.28 13.62
N THR A 32 6.44 -11.97 12.37
CA THR A 32 7.42 -11.84 11.27
C THR A 32 8.48 -10.78 11.58
N VAL A 33 8.09 -9.61 12.09
CA VAL A 33 9.06 -8.54 12.41
C VAL A 33 10.03 -8.98 13.50
N ILE A 34 9.52 -9.63 14.54
CA ILE A 34 10.31 -10.15 15.65
C ILE A 34 11.22 -11.29 15.19
N SER A 35 10.69 -12.24 14.44
CA SER A 35 11.44 -13.38 13.88
C SER A 35 12.55 -12.90 12.95
N ASN A 36 12.30 -11.90 12.09
CA ASN A 36 13.31 -11.33 11.21
C ASN A 36 14.45 -10.68 12.01
N LYS A 37 14.13 -9.90 13.05
CA LYS A 37 15.16 -9.30 13.92
C LYS A 37 15.94 -10.35 14.70
N HIS A 38 15.26 -11.36 15.26
CA HIS A 38 15.90 -12.47 15.97
C HIS A 38 16.83 -13.27 15.06
N LEU A 39 16.42 -13.52 13.81
CA LEU A 39 17.24 -14.22 12.83
C LEU A 39 18.51 -13.41 12.51
N ILE A 40 18.38 -12.10 12.29
CA ILE A 40 19.55 -11.21 12.07
C ILE A 40 20.49 -11.20 13.29
N MET A 41 19.96 -11.09 14.52
CA MET A 41 20.78 -10.95 15.72
C MET A 41 21.41 -12.28 16.20
N ASN A 42 20.70 -13.40 16.14
CA ASN A 42 21.16 -14.66 16.76
C ASN A 42 21.88 -15.59 15.79
N THR A 43 21.61 -15.49 14.48
CA THR A 43 22.21 -16.39 13.48
C THR A 43 23.33 -15.74 12.68
N ASN A 44 23.65 -14.46 12.93
CA ASN A 44 24.56 -13.64 12.12
C ASN A 44 24.22 -13.64 10.61
N PHE A 45 23.00 -14.02 10.24
CA PHE A 45 22.56 -14.09 8.85
C PHE A 45 22.10 -12.70 8.41
N HIS A 46 23.04 -11.93 7.87
CA HIS A 46 22.84 -10.55 7.40
C HIS A 46 22.22 -10.46 6.01
N SER A 47 21.22 -11.30 5.70
CA SER A 47 20.53 -11.29 4.40
C SER A 47 19.01 -11.09 4.57
N ALA A 48 18.64 -9.90 5.04
CA ALA A 48 17.27 -9.53 5.40
C ALA A 48 16.34 -9.40 4.17
N ILE A 49 16.85 -8.96 3.03
CA ILE A 49 16.11 -8.86 1.76
C ILE A 49 15.74 -10.26 1.28
N PHE A 50 16.70 -11.21 1.33
CA PHE A 50 16.44 -12.61 1.02
C PHE A 50 15.34 -13.19 1.93
N VAL A 51 15.45 -13.04 3.25
CA VAL A 51 14.43 -13.55 4.20
C VAL A 51 13.06 -12.96 3.90
N SER A 52 12.99 -11.66 3.58
CA SER A 52 11.73 -10.98 3.25
C SER A 52 11.13 -11.45 1.92
N SER A 53 11.93 -12.03 1.01
CA SER A 53 11.47 -12.62 -0.25
C SER A 53 10.79 -13.97 -0.08
N LEU A 54 11.11 -14.73 0.99
CA LEU A 54 10.64 -16.10 1.20
C LEU A 54 9.12 -16.20 1.25
N GLY A 55 8.45 -15.24 1.87
CA GLY A 55 6.99 -15.18 1.91
C GLY A 55 6.36 -14.98 0.52
N SER A 56 7.02 -14.20 -0.35
CA SER A 56 6.60 -14.01 -1.73
C SER A 56 6.82 -15.26 -2.57
N TRP A 57 7.93 -15.98 -2.34
CA TRP A 57 8.21 -17.27 -2.97
C TRP A 57 7.13 -18.30 -2.62
N PHE A 58 6.89 -18.49 -1.32
CA PHE A 58 5.88 -19.44 -0.85
C PHE A 58 4.48 -19.06 -1.36
N GLY A 59 4.11 -17.77 -1.27
CA GLY A 59 2.85 -17.29 -1.79
C GLY A 59 2.66 -17.50 -3.29
N TRP A 60 3.73 -17.32 -4.07
CA TRP A 60 3.69 -17.60 -5.50
C TRP A 60 3.49 -19.09 -5.78
N PHE A 61 4.26 -19.98 -5.16
CA PHE A 61 4.11 -21.43 -5.34
C PHE A 61 2.73 -21.93 -4.93
N VAL A 62 2.19 -21.45 -3.79
CA VAL A 62 0.83 -21.78 -3.36
C VAL A 62 -0.20 -21.30 -4.39
N SER A 63 -0.07 -20.05 -4.87
CA SER A 63 -0.98 -19.53 -5.89
C SER A 63 -0.93 -20.32 -7.20
N LEU A 64 0.28 -20.72 -7.62
CA LEU A 64 0.50 -21.53 -8.82
C LEU A 64 -0.14 -22.93 -8.67
N GLY A 65 0.09 -23.59 -7.53
CA GLY A 65 -0.50 -24.88 -7.22
C GLY A 65 -2.04 -24.84 -7.17
N MET A 66 -2.64 -23.78 -6.63
CA MET A 66 -4.09 -23.60 -6.61
C MET A 66 -4.69 -23.38 -7.99
N VAL A 67 -4.01 -22.61 -8.85
CA VAL A 67 -4.42 -22.41 -10.26
C VAL A 67 -4.29 -23.70 -11.05
N TRP A 68 -3.16 -24.42 -10.91
CA TRP A 68 -2.95 -25.71 -11.58
C TRP A 68 -3.92 -26.79 -11.13
N SER A 69 -4.25 -26.82 -9.84
CA SER A 69 -5.26 -27.73 -9.28
C SER A 69 -6.71 -27.34 -9.66
N LYS A 70 -6.92 -26.28 -10.47
CA LYS A 70 -8.23 -25.72 -10.84
C LYS A 70 -9.13 -25.34 -9.66
N ARG A 71 -8.56 -25.17 -8.45
CA ARG A 71 -9.31 -24.72 -7.26
C ARG A 71 -9.61 -23.22 -7.31
N THR A 72 -8.81 -22.47 -8.07
CA THR A 72 -9.02 -21.05 -8.33
C THR A 72 -9.04 -20.82 -9.84
N THR A 73 -10.12 -20.23 -10.35
CA THR A 73 -10.18 -19.75 -11.72
C THR A 73 -9.62 -18.34 -11.79
N LEU A 74 -8.65 -18.10 -12.68
CA LEU A 74 -8.22 -16.75 -13.04
C LEU A 74 -9.38 -16.09 -13.79
N VAL A 75 -10.03 -15.11 -13.15
CA VAL A 75 -11.18 -14.41 -13.71
C VAL A 75 -10.72 -13.43 -14.78
N HIS A 76 -9.54 -12.83 -14.58
CA HIS A 76 -8.93 -11.87 -15.49
C HIS A 76 -7.57 -12.35 -15.97
N ASN A 77 -7.50 -12.84 -17.21
CA ASN A 77 -6.23 -13.10 -17.86
C ASN A 77 -5.58 -11.78 -18.29
N LEU A 78 -4.63 -11.28 -17.48
CA LEU A 78 -3.83 -10.12 -17.85
C LEU A 78 -2.92 -10.44 -19.03
N SER A 79 -2.95 -9.62 -20.08
CA SER A 79 -1.94 -9.68 -21.14
C SER A 79 -0.56 -9.36 -20.57
N LEU A 80 0.52 -9.90 -21.17
CA LEU A 80 1.90 -9.56 -20.76
C LEU A 80 2.14 -8.04 -20.77
N LYS A 81 1.60 -7.31 -21.75
CA LYS A 81 1.71 -5.85 -21.82
C LYS A 81 1.01 -5.16 -20.64
N GLU A 82 -0.15 -5.67 -20.24
CA GLU A 82 -0.91 -5.12 -19.11
C GLU A 82 -0.23 -5.46 -17.79
N TRP A 83 0.31 -6.68 -17.66
CA TRP A 83 1.07 -7.12 -16.50
C TRP A 83 2.34 -6.28 -16.32
N THR A 84 3.12 -6.05 -17.39
CA THR A 84 4.32 -5.21 -17.32
C THR A 84 4.00 -3.73 -17.06
N THR A 85 2.88 -3.22 -17.56
CA THR A 85 2.53 -1.80 -17.38
C THR A 85 1.88 -1.52 -16.02
N SER A 86 1.15 -2.49 -15.46
CA SER A 86 0.29 -2.27 -14.29
C SER A 86 0.81 -2.99 -13.04
N VAL A 87 1.35 -4.19 -13.18
CA VAL A 87 1.74 -5.05 -12.05
C VAL A 87 3.24 -4.93 -11.75
N LEU A 88 4.07 -4.84 -12.78
CA LEU A 88 5.53 -4.72 -12.62
C LEU A 88 5.96 -3.50 -11.79
N PRO A 89 5.39 -2.28 -11.97
CA PRO A 89 5.75 -1.14 -11.13
C PRO A 89 5.36 -1.33 -9.65
N ILE A 90 4.29 -2.07 -9.40
CA ILE A 90 3.85 -2.43 -8.04
C ILE A 90 4.85 -3.39 -7.42
N GLY A 91 5.31 -4.39 -8.17
CA GLY A 91 6.38 -5.31 -7.74
C GLY A 91 7.68 -4.58 -7.42
N LEU A 92 8.07 -3.62 -8.27
CA LEU A 92 9.25 -2.77 -8.04
C LEU A 92 9.13 -1.94 -6.77
N ALA A 93 7.99 -1.24 -6.59
CA ALA A 93 7.72 -0.47 -5.39
C ALA A 93 7.69 -1.35 -4.12
N THR A 94 7.18 -2.58 -4.23
CA THR A 94 7.22 -3.56 -3.14
C THR A 94 8.66 -3.92 -2.78
N ALA A 95 9.49 -4.28 -3.78
CA ALA A 95 10.87 -4.65 -3.55
C ALA A 95 11.69 -3.51 -2.93
N PHE A 96 11.52 -2.27 -3.42
CA PHE A 96 12.18 -1.09 -2.84
C PHE A 96 11.72 -0.84 -1.40
N SER A 97 10.42 -0.96 -1.14
CA SER A 97 9.89 -0.78 0.22
C SER A 97 10.52 -1.76 1.20
N LEU A 98 10.56 -3.05 0.86
CA LEU A 98 11.13 -4.10 1.70
C LEU A 98 12.64 -3.91 1.87
N ALA A 99 13.38 -3.66 0.78
CA ALA A 99 14.83 -3.50 0.83
C ALA A 99 15.24 -2.27 1.66
N ALA A 100 14.61 -1.12 1.44
CA ALA A 100 14.92 0.10 2.17
C ALA A 100 14.50 0.01 3.65
N ALA A 101 13.37 -0.62 3.96
CA ALA A 101 12.94 -0.85 5.34
C ALA A 101 13.90 -1.79 6.09
N ASN A 102 14.42 -2.82 5.41
CA ASN A 102 15.40 -3.72 5.99
C ASN A 102 16.75 -3.03 6.20
N MET A 103 17.17 -2.20 5.26
CA MET A 103 18.38 -1.38 5.38
C MET A 103 18.31 -0.42 6.56
N ALA A 104 17.13 0.13 6.86
CA ALA A 104 16.94 1.03 8.00
C ALA A 104 17.27 0.40 9.36
N TYR A 105 17.14 -0.93 9.53
CA TYR A 105 17.48 -1.62 10.78
C TYR A 105 18.97 -1.57 11.14
N PHE A 106 19.85 -1.33 10.17
CA PHE A 106 21.28 -1.12 10.43
C PHE A 106 21.59 0.27 10.99
N TYR A 107 20.66 1.20 10.84
CA TYR A 107 20.86 2.62 11.10
C TYR A 107 20.01 3.17 12.24
N LEU A 108 18.89 2.50 12.56
CA LEU A 108 17.87 2.95 13.50
C LEU A 108 17.40 1.79 14.40
N SER A 109 16.90 2.13 15.59
CA SER A 109 16.29 1.15 16.51
C SER A 109 14.97 0.59 15.95
N LEU A 110 14.56 -0.58 16.43
CA LEU A 110 13.32 -1.21 15.97
C LEU A 110 12.10 -0.35 16.33
N ALA A 111 12.06 0.18 17.56
CA ALA A 111 10.99 1.04 18.03
C ALA A 111 10.92 2.34 17.20
N PHE A 112 12.06 2.99 16.97
CA PHE A 112 12.08 4.24 16.19
C PHE A 112 11.61 4.04 14.75
N ILE A 113 11.97 2.91 14.12
CA ILE A 113 11.44 2.55 12.80
C ILE A 113 9.91 2.47 12.83
N GLN A 114 9.31 1.90 13.87
CA GLN A 114 7.85 1.85 13.99
C GLN A 114 7.22 3.22 14.28
N VAL A 115 7.93 4.09 15.02
CA VAL A 115 7.53 5.48 15.25
C VAL A 115 7.48 6.23 13.92
N LEU A 116 8.52 6.11 13.08
CA LEU A 116 8.58 6.70 11.75
C LEU A 116 7.45 6.20 10.83
N LYS A 117 7.05 4.93 10.96
CA LYS A 117 5.90 4.38 10.22
C LYS A 117 4.57 5.05 10.55
N ALA A 118 4.45 5.76 11.66
CA ALA A 118 3.26 6.60 11.91
C ALA A 118 3.10 7.74 10.91
N PHE A 119 4.16 8.10 10.18
CA PHE A 119 4.13 9.08 9.10
C PHE A 119 3.59 8.52 7.77
N ALA A 120 3.47 7.20 7.63
CA ALA A 120 2.99 6.54 6.41
C ALA A 120 1.68 7.12 5.81
N PRO A 121 0.66 7.51 6.59
CA PRO A 121 -0.57 8.12 6.07
C PRO A 121 -0.32 9.45 5.36
N VAL A 122 0.64 10.25 5.83
CA VAL A 122 1.01 11.53 5.22
C VAL A 122 1.61 11.30 3.83
N ILE A 123 2.57 10.37 3.74
CA ILE A 123 3.19 9.99 2.47
C ILE A 123 2.16 9.39 1.51
N THR A 124 1.32 8.48 2.01
CA THR A 124 0.29 7.82 1.20
C THR A 124 -0.71 8.83 0.64
N PHE A 125 -1.17 9.79 1.45
CA PHE A 125 -2.07 10.84 0.98
C PHE A 125 -1.39 11.77 -0.03
N GLY A 126 -0.13 12.15 0.21
CA GLY A 126 0.66 12.94 -0.75
C GLY A 126 0.77 12.26 -2.12
N VAL A 127 1.06 10.95 -2.13
CA VAL A 127 1.08 10.14 -3.36
C VAL A 127 -0.31 10.10 -4.01
N LEU A 128 -1.39 9.87 -3.25
CA LEU A 128 -2.76 9.86 -3.79
C LEU A 128 -3.13 11.18 -4.49
N ILE A 129 -2.78 12.32 -3.88
CA ILE A 129 -2.97 13.64 -4.48
C ILE A 129 -2.12 13.82 -5.74
N ALA A 130 -0.85 13.43 -5.71
CA ALA A 130 0.06 13.54 -6.86
C ALA A 130 -0.43 12.75 -8.09
N PHE A 131 -1.05 11.58 -7.88
CA PHE A 131 -1.66 10.78 -8.95
C PHE A 131 -3.08 11.25 -9.35
N GLY A 132 -3.63 12.27 -8.67
CA GLY A 132 -4.98 12.77 -8.87
C GLY A 132 -6.05 11.73 -8.54
N LEU A 133 -5.78 10.87 -7.56
CA LEU A 133 -6.70 9.81 -7.11
C LEU A 133 -7.54 10.24 -5.90
N ASP A 134 -7.15 11.33 -5.24
CA ASP A 134 -7.87 11.88 -4.11
C ASP A 134 -7.99 13.41 -4.23
N ARG A 135 -8.89 14.01 -3.46
CA ARG A 135 -9.15 15.45 -3.47
C ARG A 135 -8.58 16.13 -2.23
N HIS A 136 -8.20 17.39 -2.39
CA HIS A 136 -7.80 18.24 -1.27
C HIS A 136 -9.00 18.47 -0.36
N ASN A 137 -8.88 18.05 0.91
CA ASN A 137 -9.89 18.30 1.93
C ASN A 137 -9.19 18.90 3.16
N ALA A 138 -9.61 20.09 3.57
CA ALA A 138 -8.98 20.83 4.66
C ALA A 138 -8.99 20.07 5.99
N LYS A 139 -10.03 19.26 6.26
CA LYS A 139 -10.11 18.44 7.48
C LYS A 139 -9.07 17.32 7.46
N ILE A 140 -8.84 16.71 6.29
CA ILE A 140 -7.81 15.69 6.10
C ILE A 140 -6.43 16.35 6.28
N LEU A 141 -6.18 17.48 5.63
CA LEU A 141 -4.91 18.20 5.74
C LEU A 141 -4.60 18.60 7.19
N GLY A 142 -5.59 19.12 7.92
CA GLY A 142 -5.42 19.45 9.34
C GLY A 142 -5.03 18.23 10.19
N ALA A 143 -5.65 17.08 9.95
CA ALA A 143 -5.27 15.84 10.63
C ALA A 143 -3.84 15.38 10.26
N LEU A 144 -3.45 15.51 8.99
CA LEU A 144 -2.08 15.21 8.56
C LEU A 144 -1.05 16.14 9.20
N CYS A 145 -1.37 17.43 9.39
CA CYS A 145 -0.50 18.36 10.13
C CYS A 145 -0.27 17.88 11.58
N VAL A 146 -1.30 17.35 12.26
CA VAL A 146 -1.14 16.77 13.60
C VAL A 146 -0.18 15.57 13.58
N ILE A 147 -0.30 14.69 12.57
CA ILE A 147 0.63 13.56 12.39
C ILE A 147 2.06 14.07 12.21
N VAL A 148 2.27 15.05 11.32
CA VAL A 148 3.58 15.66 11.05
C VAL A 148 4.19 16.24 12.32
N CYS A 149 3.43 17.04 13.07
CA CYS A 149 3.89 17.63 14.32
C CYS A 149 4.29 16.56 15.34
N GLY A 150 3.45 15.53 15.54
CA GLY A 150 3.76 14.43 16.44
C GLY A 150 5.03 13.66 16.04
N SER A 151 5.16 13.33 14.75
CA SER A 151 6.35 12.66 14.22
C SER A 151 7.62 13.50 14.37
N LEU A 152 7.56 14.82 14.15
CA LEU A 152 8.72 15.71 14.35
C LEU A 152 9.15 15.78 15.81
N ILE A 153 8.19 15.87 16.74
CA ILE A 153 8.47 15.82 18.18
C ILE A 153 9.13 14.48 18.54
N ALA A 154 8.62 13.38 17.97
CA ALA A 154 9.18 12.06 18.24
C ALA A 154 10.61 11.91 17.72
N CYS A 155 10.88 12.36 16.49
CA CYS A 155 12.22 12.37 15.91
C CYS A 155 13.20 13.25 16.70
N TYR A 156 12.75 14.38 17.25
CA TYR A 156 13.59 15.24 18.09
C TYR A 156 13.99 14.55 19.41
N GLY A 157 13.15 13.65 19.91
CA GLY A 157 13.39 12.87 21.11
C GLY A 157 14.30 11.65 20.92
N GLU A 158 14.62 11.24 19.69
CA GLU A 158 15.43 10.05 19.44
C GLU A 158 16.92 10.34 19.62
N MET A 159 17.61 9.49 20.38
CA MET A 159 19.04 9.66 20.70
C MET A 159 19.97 9.07 19.64
N HIS A 160 19.49 8.09 18.85
CA HIS A 160 20.30 7.33 17.90
C HIS A 160 19.81 7.45 16.46
N PHE A 161 19.21 8.59 16.07
CA PHE A 161 18.80 8.76 14.69
C PHE A 161 20.00 9.06 13.78
N THR A 162 19.99 8.50 12.59
CA THR A 162 20.96 8.82 11.53
C THR A 162 20.22 9.28 10.28
N VAL A 163 20.79 10.24 9.55
CA VAL A 163 20.18 10.77 8.32
C VAL A 163 20.03 9.66 7.26
N MET A 164 21.01 8.76 7.16
CA MET A 164 20.92 7.61 6.25
C MET A 164 19.74 6.70 6.60
N GLY A 165 19.52 6.39 7.88
CA GLY A 165 18.36 5.63 8.33
C GLY A 165 17.04 6.31 8.00
N LEU A 166 16.94 7.63 8.21
CA LEU A 166 15.75 8.41 7.85
C LEU A 166 15.49 8.42 6.34
N LEU A 167 16.53 8.54 5.51
CA LEU A 167 16.41 8.45 4.06
C LEU A 167 15.94 7.06 3.62
N CYS A 168 16.50 5.99 4.19
CA CYS A 168 16.05 4.62 3.95
C CYS A 168 14.56 4.47 4.30
N MET A 169 14.13 4.95 5.46
CA MET A 169 12.74 4.92 5.87
C MET A 169 11.83 5.75 4.96
N PHE A 170 12.26 6.94 4.55
CA PHE A 170 11.50 7.76 3.62
C PHE A 170 11.29 7.07 2.27
N ILE A 171 12.35 6.48 1.69
CA ILE A 171 12.26 5.67 0.46
C ILE A 171 11.33 4.48 0.67
N ALA A 172 11.42 3.81 1.82
CA ALA A 172 10.58 2.67 2.15
C ALA A 172 9.09 3.04 2.17
N GLU A 173 8.75 4.16 2.81
CA GLU A 173 7.38 4.64 2.94
C GLU A 173 6.80 5.21 1.63
N VAL A 174 7.60 5.91 0.83
CA VAL A 174 7.18 6.37 -0.51
C VAL A 174 6.89 5.16 -1.40
N SER A 175 7.76 4.15 -1.38
CA SER A 175 7.58 2.93 -2.16
C SER A 175 6.38 2.12 -1.66
N GLU A 176 6.17 2.05 -0.34
CA GLU A 176 5.01 1.42 0.29
C GLU A 176 3.69 2.12 -0.11
N ALA A 177 3.70 3.45 -0.18
CA ALA A 177 2.57 4.25 -0.65
C ALA A 177 2.27 3.97 -2.14
N LEU A 178 3.29 3.99 -3.01
CA LEU A 178 3.14 3.66 -4.43
C LEU A 178 2.57 2.25 -4.63
N ARG A 179 3.10 1.26 -3.90
CA ARG A 179 2.59 -0.11 -3.89
C ARG A 179 1.13 -0.15 -3.43
N SER A 180 0.80 0.48 -2.31
CA SER A 180 -0.54 0.49 -1.73
C SER A 180 -1.57 1.06 -2.72
N VAL A 181 -1.24 2.20 -3.33
CA VAL A 181 -2.09 2.87 -4.33
C VAL A 181 -2.24 2.02 -5.59
N GLY A 182 -1.15 1.42 -6.07
CA GLY A 182 -1.18 0.54 -7.24
C GLY A 182 -2.01 -0.71 -7.02
N ILE A 183 -1.86 -1.40 -5.88
CA ILE A 183 -2.68 -2.56 -5.52
C ILE A 183 -4.14 -2.17 -5.43
N GLN A 184 -4.47 -1.04 -4.77
CA GLN A 184 -5.83 -0.55 -4.66
C GLN A 184 -6.45 -0.30 -6.04
N LEU A 185 -5.71 0.36 -6.94
CA LEU A 185 -6.17 0.62 -8.30
C LEU A 185 -6.39 -0.68 -9.08
N LEU A 186 -5.55 -1.69 -8.90
CA LEU A 186 -5.65 -2.96 -9.62
C LEU A 186 -6.79 -3.83 -9.08
N LEU A 187 -6.89 -4.00 -7.75
CA LEU A 187 -7.90 -4.84 -7.09
C LEU A 187 -9.32 -4.27 -7.26
N VAL A 188 -9.49 -2.97 -7.03
CA VAL A 188 -10.82 -2.35 -7.06
C VAL A 188 -11.37 -2.29 -8.49
N ASN A 189 -10.53 -1.95 -9.47
CA ASN A 189 -10.98 -1.84 -10.85
C ASN A 189 -11.23 -3.19 -11.53
N ARG A 190 -10.53 -4.26 -11.10
CA ARG A 190 -10.61 -5.58 -11.75
C ARG A 190 -11.32 -6.64 -10.93
N LYS A 191 -11.77 -6.35 -9.71
CA LYS A 191 -12.48 -7.31 -8.83
C LYS A 191 -11.78 -8.67 -8.72
N MET A 192 -10.44 -8.66 -8.67
CA MET A 192 -9.66 -9.91 -8.63
C MET A 192 -9.75 -10.58 -7.26
N GLY A 193 -9.77 -11.91 -7.28
CA GLY A 193 -9.73 -12.74 -6.08
C GLY A 193 -8.40 -12.63 -5.32
N LEU A 194 -8.38 -13.06 -4.06
CA LEU A 194 -7.20 -13.01 -3.19
C LEU A 194 -6.00 -13.75 -3.78
N ILE A 195 -6.22 -15.02 -4.14
CA ILE A 195 -5.21 -15.91 -4.73
C ILE A 195 -4.80 -15.45 -6.13
N GLU A 196 -5.74 -14.91 -6.91
CA GLU A 196 -5.48 -14.31 -8.22
C GLU A 196 -4.56 -13.09 -8.12
N GLY A 197 -4.78 -12.22 -7.12
CA GLY A 197 -3.87 -11.11 -6.83
C GLY A 197 -2.46 -11.60 -6.54
N MET A 198 -2.29 -12.59 -5.66
CA MET A 198 -0.98 -13.17 -5.33
C MET A 198 -0.29 -13.76 -6.56
N TYR A 199 -1.05 -14.48 -7.40
CA TYR A 199 -0.55 -15.06 -8.65
C TYR A 199 0.09 -14.01 -9.57
N TYR A 200 -0.48 -12.80 -9.64
CA TYR A 200 0.06 -11.73 -10.47
C TYR A 200 1.14 -10.89 -9.78
N PHE A 201 0.99 -10.56 -8.50
CA PHE A 201 1.92 -9.67 -7.77
C PHE A 201 3.20 -10.35 -7.32
N CYS A 202 3.11 -11.56 -6.76
CA CYS A 202 4.28 -12.26 -6.23
C CYS A 202 5.41 -12.43 -7.26
N PRO A 203 5.19 -12.84 -8.53
CA PRO A 203 6.29 -12.96 -9.49
C PRO A 203 6.92 -11.61 -9.85
N ALA A 204 6.14 -10.53 -9.91
CA ALA A 204 6.67 -9.19 -10.15
C ALA A 204 7.57 -8.73 -8.99
N THR A 205 7.14 -8.94 -7.75
CA THR A 205 7.92 -8.62 -6.55
C THR A 205 9.18 -9.49 -6.46
N LEU A 206 9.08 -10.79 -6.74
CA LEU A 206 10.19 -11.73 -6.71
C LEU A 206 11.28 -11.40 -7.71
N LEU A 207 10.92 -10.94 -8.92
CA LEU A 207 11.89 -10.50 -9.91
C LEU A 207 12.84 -9.44 -9.33
N PHE A 208 12.27 -8.38 -8.74
CA PHE A 208 13.07 -7.28 -8.20
C PHE A 208 13.74 -7.60 -6.88
N LEU A 209 13.09 -8.35 -5.98
CA LEU A 209 13.73 -8.80 -4.75
C LEU A 209 14.92 -9.72 -5.04
N THR A 210 14.82 -10.61 -6.02
CA THR A 210 15.95 -11.48 -6.42
C THR A 210 17.11 -10.64 -6.97
N ILE A 211 16.82 -9.61 -7.77
CA ILE A 211 17.84 -8.67 -8.26
C ILE A 211 18.49 -7.93 -7.08
N PHE A 212 17.71 -7.43 -6.13
CA PHE A 212 18.23 -6.70 -4.97
C PHE A 212 19.02 -7.61 -4.04
N THR A 213 18.56 -8.83 -3.77
CA THR A 213 19.32 -9.83 -3.03
C THR A 213 20.64 -10.11 -3.73
N ALA A 214 20.66 -10.29 -5.06
CA ALA A 214 21.91 -10.52 -5.79
C ALA A 214 22.90 -9.34 -5.70
N ILE A 215 22.40 -8.10 -5.77
CA ILE A 215 23.24 -6.88 -5.75
C ILE A 215 23.75 -6.57 -4.33
N PHE A 216 22.88 -6.62 -3.32
CA PHE A 216 23.20 -6.14 -1.96
C PHE A 216 23.64 -7.25 -1.01
N GLU A 217 23.16 -8.47 -1.22
CA GLU A 217 23.36 -9.59 -0.28
C GLU A 217 24.01 -10.80 -0.97
N GLY A 218 24.33 -10.72 -2.27
CA GLY A 218 24.75 -11.88 -3.07
C GLY A 218 26.02 -12.53 -2.53
N GLU A 219 27.06 -11.73 -2.31
CA GLU A 219 28.34 -12.23 -1.77
C GLU A 219 28.17 -12.82 -0.37
N THR A 220 27.33 -12.20 0.46
CA THR A 220 27.06 -12.65 1.82
C THR A 220 26.24 -13.94 1.84
N LEU A 221 25.24 -14.06 0.97
CA LEU A 221 24.33 -15.21 0.90
C LEU A 221 25.04 -16.49 0.41
N PHE A 222 25.94 -16.37 -0.56
CA PHE A 222 26.70 -17.51 -1.10
C PHE A 222 27.98 -17.83 -0.31
N ASN A 223 28.23 -17.13 0.80
CA ASN A 223 29.32 -17.48 1.68
C ASN A 223 29.06 -18.84 2.37
N ARG A 224 30.11 -19.63 2.58
CA ARG A 224 30.00 -21.00 3.13
C ARG A 224 29.37 -21.02 4.52
N GLU A 225 29.65 -20.00 5.34
CA GLU A 225 29.11 -19.88 6.70
C GLU A 225 27.59 -19.65 6.68
N HIS A 226 27.10 -18.80 5.79
CA HIS A 226 25.66 -18.54 5.65
C HIS A 226 24.92 -19.73 5.04
N MET A 227 25.55 -20.44 4.10
CA MET A 227 24.98 -21.67 3.55
C MET A 227 24.84 -22.77 4.62
N GLN A 228 25.79 -22.86 5.55
CA GLN A 228 25.69 -23.74 6.71
C GLN A 228 24.55 -23.32 7.66
N VAL A 229 24.41 -22.03 7.95
CA VAL A 229 23.29 -21.52 8.75
C VAL A 229 21.93 -21.86 8.11
N VAL A 230 21.80 -21.72 6.79
CA VAL A 230 20.57 -22.11 6.07
C VAL A 230 20.29 -23.59 6.20
N HIS A 231 21.32 -24.43 6.10
CA HIS A 231 21.20 -25.88 6.25
C HIS A 231 20.80 -26.28 7.67
N ASP A 232 21.48 -25.73 8.69
CA ASP A 232 21.29 -26.11 10.08
C ASP A 232 19.98 -25.58 10.67
N TYR A 233 19.52 -24.41 10.19
CA TYR A 233 18.31 -23.74 10.65
C TYR A 233 17.20 -23.70 9.60
N TRP A 234 17.18 -24.64 8.65
CA TRP A 234 16.23 -24.67 7.52
C TRP A 234 14.76 -24.50 7.96
N TYR A 235 14.39 -25.02 9.12
CA TYR A 235 13.05 -24.91 9.69
C TYR A 235 12.65 -23.47 10.01
N LEU A 236 13.58 -22.62 10.45
CA LEU A 236 13.34 -21.19 10.69
C LEU A 236 13.03 -20.45 9.38
N PHE A 237 13.72 -20.80 8.30
CA PHE A 237 13.45 -20.24 6.96
C PHE A 237 12.08 -20.67 6.45
N CYS A 238 11.68 -21.93 6.67
CA CYS A 238 10.33 -22.40 6.34
C CYS A 238 9.25 -21.68 7.17
N ILE A 239 9.47 -21.48 8.46
CA ILE A 239 8.54 -20.72 9.33
C ILE A 239 8.44 -19.27 8.85
N SER A 240 9.57 -18.61 8.55
CA SER A 240 9.57 -17.24 8.02
C SER A 240 8.84 -17.13 6.68
N ALA A 241 9.06 -18.10 5.77
CA ALA A 241 8.32 -18.18 4.51
C ALA A 241 6.81 -18.30 4.73
N GLY A 242 6.39 -19.20 5.63
CA GLY A 242 4.99 -19.40 5.99
C GLY A 242 4.36 -18.15 6.62
N LEU A 243 5.04 -17.52 7.57
CA LEU A 243 4.60 -16.29 8.22
C LEU A 243 4.48 -15.15 7.21
N GLY A 244 5.48 -14.93 6.36
CA GLY A 244 5.46 -13.91 5.31
C GLY A 244 4.31 -14.10 4.32
N PHE A 245 4.03 -15.35 3.96
CA PHE A 245 2.84 -15.70 3.18
C PHE A 245 1.54 -15.36 3.89
N LEU A 246 1.40 -15.76 5.16
CA LEU A 246 0.20 -15.49 5.95
C LEU A 246 -0.02 -13.99 6.17
N VAL A 247 1.03 -13.19 6.32
CA VAL A 247 0.95 -11.72 6.37
C VAL A 247 0.40 -11.17 5.05
N THR A 248 0.91 -11.66 3.91
CA THR A 248 0.46 -11.20 2.60
C THR A 248 -1.00 -11.58 2.35
N LEU A 249 -1.37 -12.82 2.66
CA LEU A 249 -2.73 -13.35 2.51
C LEU A 249 -3.73 -12.60 3.40
N SER A 250 -3.43 -12.48 4.70
CA SER A 250 -4.31 -11.78 5.64
C SER A 250 -4.42 -10.29 5.33
N GLY A 251 -3.32 -9.62 4.97
CA GLY A 251 -3.34 -8.21 4.60
C GLY A 251 -4.22 -7.92 3.38
N LEU A 252 -4.07 -8.72 2.31
CA LEU A 252 -4.96 -8.63 1.15
C LEU A 252 -6.42 -8.98 1.51
N GLY A 253 -6.64 -9.94 2.41
CA GLY A 253 -7.96 -10.31 2.93
C GLY A 253 -8.66 -9.15 3.67
N VAL A 254 -7.92 -8.39 4.49
CA VAL A 254 -8.46 -7.17 5.14
C VAL A 254 -8.83 -6.12 4.09
N VAL A 255 -7.94 -5.87 3.11
CA VAL A 255 -8.18 -4.87 2.05
C VAL A 255 -9.41 -5.24 1.21
N GLN A 256 -9.62 -6.53 0.91
CA GLN A 256 -10.79 -6.99 0.15
C GLN A 256 -12.11 -6.87 0.93
N ASN A 257 -12.13 -7.22 2.22
CA ASN A 257 -13.38 -7.28 2.99
C ASN A 257 -13.74 -5.96 3.70
N ALA A 258 -12.75 -5.15 4.07
CA ALA A 258 -12.96 -3.91 4.83
C ALA A 258 -12.23 -2.67 4.26
N GLY A 259 -11.47 -2.84 3.18
CA GLY A 259 -10.82 -1.73 2.48
C GLY A 259 -9.46 -1.32 3.05
N ALA A 260 -8.80 -0.41 2.33
CA ALA A 260 -7.46 0.05 2.63
C ALA A 260 -7.37 0.84 3.95
N THR A 261 -8.43 1.57 4.33
CA THR A 261 -8.44 2.36 5.57
C THR A 261 -8.33 1.47 6.80
N LEU A 262 -9.09 0.36 6.88
CA LEU A 262 -8.99 -0.56 8.02
C LEU A 262 -7.63 -1.26 8.05
N PHE A 263 -7.11 -1.68 6.89
CA PHE A 263 -5.77 -2.28 6.81
C PHE A 263 -4.68 -1.35 7.35
N LYS A 264 -4.74 -0.05 7.02
CA LYS A 264 -3.81 0.95 7.56
C LYS A 264 -4.01 1.14 9.07
N ALA A 265 -5.25 1.09 9.56
CA ALA A 265 -5.51 1.15 11.01
C ALA A 265 -4.93 -0.05 11.76
N MET A 266 -5.10 -1.27 11.24
CA MET A 266 -4.46 -2.47 11.79
C MET A 266 -2.93 -2.37 11.75
N SER A 267 -2.37 -1.83 10.67
CA SER A 267 -0.92 -1.60 10.56
C SER A 267 -0.40 -0.68 11.68
N GLN A 268 -1.16 0.34 12.08
CA GLN A 268 -0.78 1.22 13.19
C GLN A 268 -0.86 0.55 14.55
N ILE A 269 -1.88 -0.28 14.79
CA ILE A 269 -1.96 -1.08 16.03
C ILE A 269 -0.75 -2.02 16.11
N LYS A 270 -0.43 -2.71 15.01
CA LYS A 270 0.75 -3.57 14.93
C LYS A 270 2.05 -2.81 15.22
N ASN A 271 2.20 -1.59 14.70
CA ASN A 271 3.37 -0.76 14.98
C ASN A 271 3.51 -0.47 16.49
N ALA A 272 2.41 -0.10 17.17
CA ALA A 272 2.42 0.12 18.62
C ALA A 272 2.78 -1.16 19.40
N CYS A 273 2.24 -2.32 19.00
CA CYS A 273 2.59 -3.60 19.62
C CYS A 273 4.08 -3.94 19.46
N VAL A 274 4.66 -3.68 18.29
CA VAL A 274 6.09 -3.92 18.03
C VAL A 274 6.96 -2.96 18.84
N ILE A 275 6.56 -1.70 19.03
CA ILE A 275 7.27 -0.75 19.92
C ILE A 275 7.29 -1.29 21.35
N LEU A 276 6.13 -1.69 21.89
CA LEU A 276 6.06 -2.25 23.25
C LEU A 276 6.93 -3.50 23.39
N PHE A 277 6.87 -4.39 22.40
CA PHE A 277 7.74 -5.57 22.38
C PHE A 277 9.22 -5.18 22.37
N ALA A 278 9.61 -4.17 21.58
CA ALA A 278 10.99 -3.74 21.46
C ALA A 278 11.54 -3.18 22.78
N VAL A 279 10.74 -2.41 23.50
CA VAL A 279 11.09 -1.89 24.84
C VAL A 279 11.25 -3.04 25.84
N VAL A 280 10.30 -3.98 25.88
CA VAL A 280 10.28 -5.05 26.89
C VAL A 280 11.36 -6.11 26.63
N VAL A 281 11.57 -6.50 25.37
CA VAL A 281 12.43 -7.65 25.02
C VAL A 281 13.83 -7.23 24.64
N TYR A 282 13.98 -6.15 23.85
CA TYR A 282 15.31 -5.66 23.45
C TYR A 282 15.85 -4.59 24.40
N GLY A 283 15.08 -4.16 25.40
CA GLY A 283 15.50 -3.12 26.33
C GLY A 283 15.72 -1.77 25.67
N GLU A 284 15.08 -1.51 24.52
CA GLU A 284 15.19 -0.22 23.82
C GLU A 284 14.63 0.90 24.71
N THR A 285 15.45 1.92 24.98
CA THR A 285 15.06 3.06 25.81
C THR A 285 14.44 4.15 24.95
N LEU A 286 13.15 4.44 25.16
CA LEU A 286 12.46 5.54 24.49
C LEU A 286 12.44 6.76 25.40
N THR A 287 12.65 7.94 24.82
CA THR A 287 12.53 9.18 25.58
C THR A 287 11.06 9.56 25.78
N TRP A 288 10.77 10.34 26.83
CA TRP A 288 9.42 10.86 27.05
C TRP A 288 8.90 11.73 25.90
N MET A 289 9.81 12.44 25.22
CA MET A 289 9.48 13.21 24.01
C MET A 289 9.10 12.30 22.84
N GLU A 290 9.81 11.18 22.67
CA GLU A 290 9.50 10.19 21.63
C GLU A 290 8.12 9.57 21.84
N ILE A 291 7.84 9.10 23.07
CA ILE A 291 6.54 8.51 23.43
C ILE A 291 5.41 9.54 23.26
N GLY A 292 5.62 10.78 23.73
CA GLY A 292 4.64 11.85 23.62
C GLY A 292 4.36 12.23 22.15
N GLY A 293 5.40 12.39 21.34
CA GLY A 293 5.29 12.68 19.91
C GLY A 293 4.59 11.55 19.14
N TYR A 294 4.93 10.30 19.41
CA TYR A 294 4.25 9.14 18.83
C TYR A 294 2.76 9.11 19.21
N GLY A 295 2.42 9.39 20.48
CA GLY A 295 1.04 9.51 20.94
C GLY A 295 0.25 10.57 20.16
N ILE A 296 0.83 11.75 19.94
CA ILE A 296 0.22 12.82 19.12
C ILE A 296 0.02 12.34 17.68
N ALA A 297 1.00 11.64 17.09
CA ALA A 297 0.89 11.11 15.73
C ALA A 297 -0.23 10.07 15.60
N VAL A 298 -0.40 9.20 16.60
CA VAL A 298 -1.50 8.22 16.64
C VAL A 298 -2.86 8.90 16.74
N VAL A 299 -3.00 9.94 17.57
CA VAL A 299 -4.23 10.75 17.64
C VAL A 299 -4.52 11.42 16.30
N GLY A 300 -3.50 12.02 15.66
CA GLY A 300 -3.61 12.60 14.33
C GLY A 300 -4.08 11.59 13.28
N PHE A 301 -3.58 10.36 13.34
CA PHE A 301 -4.04 9.27 12.48
C PHE A 301 -5.49 8.87 12.72
N GLY A 302 -5.94 8.86 13.99
CA GLY A 302 -7.35 8.67 14.32
C GLY A 302 -8.25 9.75 13.68
N LEU A 303 -7.85 11.02 13.80
CA LEU A 303 -8.53 12.15 13.15
C LEU A 303 -8.52 12.02 11.63
N PHE A 304 -7.40 11.60 11.03
CA PHE A 304 -7.27 11.36 9.60
C PHE A 304 -8.27 10.30 9.12
N ASN A 305 -8.37 9.16 9.81
CA ASN A 305 -9.31 8.11 9.43
C ASN A 305 -10.76 8.57 9.51
N VAL A 306 -11.14 9.32 10.56
CA VAL A 306 -12.50 9.88 10.69
C VAL A 306 -12.77 10.88 9.57
N ALA A 307 -11.84 11.79 9.30
CA ALA A 307 -11.98 12.78 8.24
C ALA A 307 -12.08 12.11 6.86
N LYS A 308 -11.25 11.09 6.60
CA LYS A 308 -11.25 10.36 5.33
C LYS A 308 -12.52 9.55 5.11
N ASN A 309 -13.02 8.89 6.16
CA ASN A 309 -14.28 8.15 6.07
C ASN A 309 -15.46 9.08 5.77
N ARG A 310 -15.54 10.24 6.44
CA ARG A 310 -16.58 11.25 6.16
C ARG A 310 -16.50 11.79 4.73
N ASP A 311 -15.29 12.08 4.24
CA ASP A 311 -15.08 12.54 2.87
C ASP A 311 -15.54 11.48 1.84
N MET A 312 -15.27 10.20 2.09
CA MET A 312 -15.75 9.10 1.24
C MET A 312 -17.29 8.96 1.27
N GLU A 313 -17.92 9.15 2.43
CA GLU A 313 -19.38 9.15 2.56
C GLU A 313 -20.04 10.31 1.80
N GLU A 314 -19.47 11.52 1.91
CA GLU A 314 -19.93 12.70 1.16
C GLU A 314 -19.85 12.46 -0.36
N VAL A 315 -18.72 11.97 -0.88
CA VAL A 315 -18.57 11.63 -2.31
C VAL A 315 -19.59 10.58 -2.74
N ARG A 316 -19.84 9.56 -1.91
CA ARG A 316 -20.82 8.51 -2.22
C ARG A 316 -22.24 9.08 -2.31
N ASN A 317 -22.60 9.96 -1.37
CA ASN A 317 -23.91 10.60 -1.34
C ASN A 317 -24.11 11.53 -2.55
N GLU A 318 -23.10 12.31 -2.91
CA GLU A 318 -23.11 13.17 -4.11
C GLU A 318 -23.31 12.36 -5.41
N ARG A 319 -22.63 11.21 -5.53
CA ARG A 319 -22.79 10.31 -6.69
C ARG A 319 -24.19 9.71 -6.76
N GLY A 320 -24.71 9.21 -5.64
CA GLY A 320 -26.07 8.66 -5.57
C GLY A 320 -27.14 9.69 -5.92
N MET A 321 -26.97 10.94 -5.46
CA MET A 321 -27.86 12.05 -5.84
C MET A 321 -27.80 12.36 -7.34
N ARG A 322 -26.61 12.38 -7.95
CA ARG A 322 -26.47 12.61 -9.40
C ARG A 322 -27.13 11.51 -10.23
N GLU A 323 -26.96 10.25 -9.84
CA GLU A 323 -27.60 9.11 -10.51
C GLU A 323 -29.13 9.15 -10.37
N ALA A 324 -29.64 9.54 -9.20
CA ALA A 324 -31.08 9.70 -8.97
C ALA A 324 -31.69 10.85 -9.81
N THR A 325 -30.96 11.95 -9.99
CA THR A 325 -31.40 13.06 -10.86
C THR A 325 -31.44 12.64 -12.33
N LEU A 326 -30.40 11.96 -12.82
CA LEU A 326 -30.35 11.45 -14.21
C LEU A 326 -31.40 10.37 -14.49
N GLY A 327 -31.70 9.52 -13.50
CA GLY A 327 -32.76 8.52 -13.63
C GLY A 327 -34.16 9.13 -13.75
N LYS A 328 -34.42 10.24 -13.06
CA LYS A 328 -35.70 10.97 -13.13
C LYS A 328 -35.91 11.72 -14.44
N GLU A 329 -34.85 12.26 -15.05
CA GLU A 329 -34.93 12.87 -16.38
C GLU A 329 -35.19 11.83 -17.49
N GLY A 330 -34.80 10.57 -17.29
CA GLY A 330 -35.09 9.47 -18.22
C GLY A 330 -36.55 8.96 -18.17
N GLU A 331 -37.22 9.04 -17.01
CA GLU A 331 -38.63 8.64 -16.86
C GLU A 331 -39.63 9.78 -17.14
N GLY A 332 -39.19 11.04 -17.15
CA GLY A 332 -40.04 12.21 -17.33
C GLY A 332 -40.54 12.51 -18.75
N THR A 333 -40.11 11.76 -19.77
CA THR A 333 -40.37 12.07 -21.19
C THR A 333 -41.39 11.15 -21.87
N MET A 334 -42.24 10.42 -21.12
CA MET A 334 -43.36 9.65 -21.68
C MET A 334 -44.72 10.11 -21.14
N THR A 335 -45.18 11.29 -21.60
CA THR A 335 -46.61 11.71 -21.75
C THR A 335 -46.53 13.13 -22.33
N THR A 336 -46.87 13.44 -23.59
CA THR A 336 -48.16 13.35 -24.31
C THR A 336 -47.91 13.74 -25.82
N PRO A 337 -48.89 13.60 -26.75
CA PRO A 337 -48.66 13.19 -28.15
C PRO A 337 -48.90 14.25 -29.25
N LEU A 338 -48.61 13.87 -30.50
CA LEU A 338 -48.84 14.51 -31.82
C LEU A 338 -47.85 15.64 -32.16
N LEU A 339 -47.21 15.74 -33.34
CA LEU A 339 -47.64 15.45 -34.72
C LEU A 339 -46.40 15.41 -35.67
N GLY A 340 -46.34 14.48 -36.63
CA GLY A 340 -45.66 14.64 -37.93
C GLY A 340 -44.18 14.21 -38.09
N ASP A 341 -43.96 13.07 -38.75
CA ASP A 341 -42.72 12.63 -39.42
C ASP A 341 -42.53 13.36 -40.77
N PRO A 342 -41.46 13.15 -41.58
CA PRO A 342 -40.06 12.77 -41.29
C PRO A 342 -39.03 13.60 -42.12
N SER A 343 -37.76 13.71 -41.69
CA SER A 343 -36.59 13.60 -42.60
C SER A 343 -35.24 13.79 -41.91
N SER A 344 -34.30 12.96 -42.38
CA SER A 344 -32.84 13.13 -42.52
C SER A 344 -31.89 12.91 -41.32
N GLN A 345 -31.14 11.81 -41.49
CA GLN A 345 -29.68 11.68 -41.40
C GLN A 345 -28.96 11.83 -40.06
N GLY A 346 -28.08 10.85 -39.82
CA GLY A 346 -26.74 11.14 -39.29
C GLY A 346 -26.31 10.23 -38.14
N GLY A 347 -25.52 9.21 -38.46
CA GLY A 347 -24.86 8.38 -37.46
C GLY A 347 -23.89 9.17 -36.57
N GLY A 348 -23.82 8.80 -35.29
CA GLY A 348 -22.94 9.42 -34.30
C GLY A 348 -22.28 8.36 -33.42
N GLY A 349 -20.98 8.19 -33.61
CA GLY A 349 -20.15 7.16 -33.00
C GLY A 349 -19.97 7.30 -31.47
N MET A 350 -19.90 6.13 -30.85
CA MET A 350 -19.67 5.89 -29.44
C MET A 350 -18.20 6.18 -29.09
N LYS A 351 -17.93 7.33 -28.45
CA LYS A 351 -16.60 7.66 -27.91
C LYS A 351 -16.28 6.74 -26.73
N LYS A 352 -15.45 5.71 -26.98
CA LYS A 352 -14.75 4.94 -25.95
C LYS A 352 -13.85 5.88 -25.13
N LYS A 353 -14.12 5.96 -23.82
CA LYS A 353 -13.24 6.64 -22.86
C LYS A 353 -11.99 5.77 -22.67
N SER A 354 -10.87 6.24 -23.22
CA SER A 354 -9.57 5.58 -23.13
C SER A 354 -9.09 5.53 -21.69
N SER A 355 -8.79 4.31 -21.23
CA SER A 355 -8.23 4.01 -19.91
C SER A 355 -6.80 4.52 -19.85
N GLY A 356 -6.55 5.62 -19.13
CA GLY A 356 -5.21 6.16 -18.91
C GLY A 356 -4.34 5.16 -18.16
N SER A 357 -3.27 4.69 -18.79
CA SER A 357 -2.33 3.76 -18.14
C SER A 357 -1.53 4.48 -17.06
N PHE A 358 -1.20 3.73 -16.01
CA PHE A 358 -0.40 4.16 -14.85
C PHE A 358 0.90 4.88 -15.25
N LEU A 359 1.55 4.44 -16.33
CA LEU A 359 2.77 5.06 -16.88
C LEU A 359 2.52 6.38 -17.63
N GLY A 360 1.35 6.56 -18.25
CA GLY A 360 1.02 7.83 -18.95
C GLY A 360 0.97 9.02 -17.99
N LYS A 361 0.59 8.79 -16.73
CA LYS A 361 0.63 9.81 -15.68
C LYS A 361 2.04 10.06 -15.12
N LEU A 362 2.91 9.04 -15.10
CA LEU A 362 4.33 9.19 -14.74
C LEU A 362 5.12 9.95 -15.82
N GLY A 363 4.87 9.67 -17.10
CA GLY A 363 5.55 10.33 -18.23
C GLY A 363 5.21 11.81 -18.37
N SER A 364 4.01 12.23 -17.96
CA SER A 364 3.60 13.65 -17.96
C SER A 364 4.40 14.51 -16.98
N PHE A 365 5.03 13.94 -15.95
CA PHE A 365 5.83 14.68 -14.98
C PHE A 365 7.29 14.88 -15.41
N SER A 366 7.82 14.01 -16.28
CA SER A 366 9.18 14.14 -16.84
C SER A 366 9.29 15.27 -17.88
N GLY A 367 8.17 15.74 -18.45
CA GLY A 367 8.15 16.78 -19.49
C GLY A 367 8.15 18.21 -18.96
N SER A 368 8.07 18.42 -17.65
CA SER A 368 7.89 19.77 -17.06
C SER A 368 9.16 20.37 -16.44
N PHE A 369 10.33 19.74 -16.63
CA PHE A 369 11.64 20.24 -16.21
C PHE A 369 12.61 20.22 -17.40
N SER A 370 12.35 21.03 -18.43
CA SER A 370 13.35 21.34 -19.45
C SER A 370 13.06 22.69 -20.11
N GLY A 371 13.98 23.64 -19.93
CA GLY A 371 14.19 24.73 -20.90
C GLY A 371 13.56 26.09 -20.55
N GLY A 372 14.13 26.79 -19.57
CA GLY A 372 13.97 28.24 -19.40
C GLY A 372 15.31 28.96 -19.57
N SER A 373 15.88 28.98 -20.78
CA SER A 373 17.04 29.80 -21.11
C SER A 373 16.96 30.30 -22.55
N ASN A 374 16.53 31.55 -22.71
CA ASN A 374 16.85 32.54 -23.76
C ASN A 374 15.83 33.67 -23.61
N GLY A 375 16.14 34.95 -23.73
CA GLY A 375 17.30 35.62 -24.29
C GLY A 375 16.78 36.98 -24.71
N GLY A 376 17.12 38.03 -23.96
CA GLY A 376 16.75 39.41 -24.30
C GLY A 376 17.93 40.10 -25.00
N GLY A 377 17.87 40.23 -26.32
CA GLY A 377 18.49 41.36 -27.01
C GLY A 377 17.67 42.60 -26.67
N GLY A 378 18.21 43.81 -26.49
CA GLY A 378 19.37 44.45 -27.07
C GLY A 378 18.88 45.80 -27.58
N GLU A 379 19.58 46.91 -27.27
CA GLU A 379 19.75 48.09 -28.15
C GLU A 379 20.33 49.32 -27.42
N SER A 380 21.42 49.85 -28.01
CA SER A 380 21.57 51.25 -28.42
C SER A 380 21.69 52.36 -27.38
N LYS A 381 22.92 52.71 -26.96
CA LYS A 381 23.71 53.87 -27.44
C LYS A 381 24.98 54.06 -26.63
#